data_AF-A0A1W5Z9M8-F1
#
_entry.id   AF-A0A1W5Z9M8-F1
#
_cell.length_a   1.000
_cell.length_b   1.000
_cell.length_c   1.000
_cell.angle_alpha   90.00
_cell.angle_beta   90.00
_cell.angle_gamma   90.00
#
_symmetry.space_group_name_H-M   'P 1'
#
loop_
_entity.id
_entity.type
_entity.pdbx_description
1 polymer ?
#
loop_
_entity_poly.entity_id
_entity_poly.type
_entity_poly.pdbx_seq_one_letter_code
_entity_poly.pdbx_strand_id
1 'polypeptide(L)'
;MRTGSEGPQVRELQARLRQVGHFGRNPTGYYGTVTAEAVRSFQSERGTEGTGATDAATWQKLLAMTRTPTADELSPPTERPVAKPDERCLTGRVLCISKKSRTLAWMIDGRVVSAMDVRFGSEYTPTREGEFKVFWKSRDHVSTLYDTPMPYALFFSGGQAVHYSADFAANGYGGASHGCVNVRDRKKVAALFDQVKDGDKVVVYW
;
A
#
# COMPACT_ATOMS: atom_id res chain seq x y z
N MET A 1 22.86 15.36 4.31
CA MET A 1 21.40 15.48 4.55
C MET A 1 21.12 15.37 6.05
N ARG A 2 20.11 16.08 6.55
CA ARG A 2 19.73 16.12 7.97
C ARG A 2 18.23 16.37 8.13
N THR A 3 17.71 16.34 9.36
CA THR A 3 16.31 16.68 9.65
C THR A 3 15.90 17.99 8.96
N GLY A 4 14.75 17.95 8.28
CA GLY A 4 14.24 19.05 7.46
C GLY A 4 14.69 19.05 5.99
N SER A 5 15.64 18.19 5.60
CA SER A 5 16.00 18.02 4.18
C SER A 5 14.84 17.36 3.41
N GLU A 6 14.65 17.75 2.16
CA GLU A 6 13.66 17.14 1.28
C GLU A 6 14.20 16.97 -0.14
N GLY A 7 13.60 16.06 -0.89
CA GLY A 7 13.88 15.86 -2.32
C GLY A 7 14.28 14.42 -2.69
N PRO A 8 14.65 14.21 -3.97
CA PRO A 8 14.92 12.88 -4.53
C PRO A 8 16.04 12.12 -3.80
N GLN A 9 17.08 12.82 -3.36
CA GLN A 9 18.20 12.18 -2.65
C GLN A 9 17.80 11.63 -1.27
N VAL A 10 16.89 12.32 -0.57
CA VAL A 10 16.33 11.82 0.69
C VAL A 10 15.47 10.58 0.45
N ARG A 11 14.72 10.56 -0.65
CA ARG A 11 13.92 9.40 -1.06
C ARG A 11 14.81 8.20 -1.37
N GLU A 12 15.91 8.42 -2.08
CA GLU A 12 16.91 7.38 -2.35
C GLU A 12 17.55 6.85 -1.05
N LEU A 13 17.93 7.75 -0.15
CA LEU A 13 18.44 7.39 1.18
C LEU A 13 17.47 6.48 1.93
N GLN A 14 16.20 6.88 2.03
CA GLN A 14 15.16 6.08 2.68
C GLN A 14 15.00 4.71 2.01
N ALA A 15 14.99 4.65 0.66
CA ALA A 15 14.89 3.41 -0.08
C ALA A 15 16.08 2.47 0.17
N ARG A 16 17.30 3.00 0.20
CA ARG A 16 18.52 2.21 0.50
C ARG A 16 18.56 1.76 1.95
N LEU A 17 18.17 2.60 2.90
CA LEU A 17 18.03 2.19 4.31
C LEU A 17 17.01 1.06 4.50
N ARG A 18 15.97 0.98 3.66
CA ARG A 18 15.06 -0.19 3.64
C ARG A 18 15.78 -1.46 3.18
N GLN A 19 16.60 -1.38 2.12
CA GLN A 19 17.33 -2.55 1.59
C GLN A 19 18.25 -3.18 2.66
N VAL A 20 18.82 -2.36 3.55
CA VAL A 20 19.65 -2.82 4.68
C VAL A 20 18.89 -2.93 6.00
N GLY A 21 17.55 -2.90 5.97
CA GLY A 21 16.72 -3.19 7.15
C GLY A 21 16.61 -2.09 8.22
N HIS A 22 17.14 -0.90 7.99
CA HIS A 22 17.13 0.21 8.97
C HIS A 22 15.94 1.16 8.84
N PHE A 23 15.15 1.08 7.77
CA PHE A 23 13.96 1.93 7.57
C PHE A 23 12.73 1.06 7.29
N GLY A 24 11.71 1.16 8.15
CA GLY A 24 10.48 0.35 8.06
C GLY A 24 9.27 1.08 7.46
N ARG A 25 9.50 2.19 6.73
CA ARG A 25 8.45 3.06 6.17
C ARG A 25 8.68 3.28 4.68
N ASN A 26 7.64 3.72 3.96
CA ASN A 26 7.81 4.12 2.55
C ASN A 26 8.66 5.38 2.44
N PRO A 27 9.54 5.47 1.41
CA PRO A 27 10.25 6.70 1.14
C PRO A 27 9.27 7.83 0.82
N THR A 28 9.35 8.89 1.62
CA THR A 28 8.55 10.11 1.43
C THR A 28 9.33 11.13 0.60
N GLY A 29 10.66 11.10 0.70
CA GLY A 29 11.53 12.18 0.25
C GLY A 29 11.65 13.32 1.25
N TYR A 30 11.10 13.18 2.46
CA TYR A 30 11.26 14.13 3.57
C TYR A 30 12.05 13.51 4.71
N TYR A 31 13.11 14.18 5.15
CA TYR A 31 14.01 13.73 6.21
C TYR A 31 13.46 14.20 7.56
N GLY A 32 12.56 13.40 8.14
CA GLY A 32 12.03 13.63 9.48
C GLY A 32 12.80 12.89 10.58
N THR A 33 12.25 12.91 11.79
CA THR A 33 12.78 12.19 12.97
C THR A 33 12.96 10.69 12.71
N VAL A 34 11.97 10.05 12.07
CA VAL A 34 12.04 8.63 11.71
C VAL A 34 13.21 8.32 10.76
N THR A 35 13.54 9.23 9.84
CA THR A 35 14.71 9.05 8.95
C THR A 35 16.01 9.26 9.71
N ALA A 36 16.07 10.25 10.61
CA ALA A 36 17.23 10.49 11.47
C ALA A 36 17.53 9.29 12.38
N GLU A 37 16.50 8.67 12.94
CA GLU A 37 16.62 7.45 13.75
C GLU A 37 17.12 6.25 12.94
N ALA A 38 16.61 6.06 11.72
CA ALA A 38 17.10 5.01 10.83
C ALA A 38 18.58 5.20 10.45
N VAL A 39 18.99 6.44 10.17
CA VAL A 39 20.40 6.77 9.90
C VAL A 39 21.27 6.56 11.12
N ARG A 40 20.80 6.95 12.31
CA ARG A 40 21.50 6.69 13.58
C ARG A 40 21.67 5.20 13.82
N SER A 41 20.63 4.41 13.62
CA SER A 41 20.68 2.95 13.72
C SER A 41 21.71 2.35 12.77
N PHE A 42 21.70 2.78 11.50
CA PHE A 42 22.70 2.36 10.52
C PHE A 42 24.12 2.76 10.95
N GLN A 43 24.34 4.01 11.37
CA GLN A 43 25.64 4.48 11.83
C GLN A 43 26.19 3.68 13.02
N SER A 44 25.35 3.43 14.02
CA SER A 44 25.72 2.65 15.21
C SER A 44 26.09 1.21 14.84
N GLU A 45 25.33 0.57 13.95
CA GLU A 45 25.66 -0.80 13.48
C GLU A 45 26.97 -0.84 12.68
N ARG A 46 27.36 0.27 12.04
CA ARG A 46 28.62 0.39 11.29
C ARG A 46 29.78 0.94 12.13
N GLY A 47 29.63 0.98 13.46
CA GLY A 47 30.68 1.42 14.40
C GLY A 47 31.04 2.89 14.28
N THR A 48 30.11 3.73 13.79
CA THR A 48 30.28 5.18 13.66
C THR A 48 29.38 5.91 14.64
N GLU A 49 29.72 7.17 14.93
CA GLU A 49 28.89 8.01 15.81
C GLU A 49 27.47 8.17 15.24
N GLY A 50 26.47 7.83 16.04
CA GLY A 50 25.05 7.87 15.70
C GLY A 50 24.46 9.28 15.64
N THR A 51 25.05 10.16 14.82
CA THR A 51 24.62 11.56 14.69
C THR A 51 23.18 11.67 14.16
N GLY A 52 22.74 10.70 13.36
CA GLY A 52 21.47 10.74 12.65
C GLY A 52 21.45 11.73 11.49
N ALA A 53 22.60 12.32 11.14
CA ALA A 53 22.80 13.09 9.91
C ALA A 53 23.54 12.23 8.88
N THR A 54 23.12 12.29 7.63
CA THR A 54 23.81 11.57 6.53
C THR A 54 24.90 12.45 5.94
N ASP A 55 26.14 12.18 6.30
CA ASP A 55 27.34 12.77 5.70
C ASP A 55 27.85 11.93 4.51
N ALA A 56 28.96 12.37 3.90
CA ALA A 56 29.55 11.69 2.75
C ALA A 56 30.02 10.26 3.08
N ALA A 57 30.61 10.05 4.26
CA ALA A 57 31.08 8.73 4.68
C ALA A 57 29.92 7.75 4.91
N THR A 58 28.85 8.19 5.58
CA THR A 58 27.61 7.42 5.77
C THR A 58 26.99 7.08 4.42
N TRP A 59 26.93 8.04 3.49
CA TRP A 59 26.38 7.83 2.16
C TRP A 59 27.17 6.79 1.36
N GLN A 60 28.50 6.90 1.33
CA GLN A 60 29.36 5.95 0.62
C GLN A 60 29.26 4.53 1.19
N LYS A 61 29.21 4.38 2.52
CA LYS A 61 28.97 3.08 3.15
C LYS A 61 27.63 2.48 2.73
N LEU A 62 26.57 3.29 2.70
CA LEU A 62 25.25 2.83 2.30
C LEU A 62 25.23 2.41 0.83
N LEU A 63 25.86 3.19 -0.07
CA LEU A 63 26.00 2.86 -1.49
C LEU A 63 26.72 1.52 -1.69
N ALA A 64 27.81 1.26 -0.96
CA ALA A 64 28.58 0.02 -1.08
C ALA A 64 27.79 -1.24 -0.65
N MET A 65 26.77 -1.08 0.19
CA MET A 65 25.96 -2.18 0.72
C MET A 65 24.61 -2.35 0.01
N THR A 66 24.27 -1.46 -0.92
CA THR A 66 22.95 -1.42 -1.55
C THR A 66 23.06 -1.32 -3.06
N ARG A 67 22.02 -1.76 -3.75
CA ARG A 67 21.88 -1.52 -5.19
C ARG A 67 21.09 -0.25 -5.43
N THR A 68 21.22 0.32 -6.63
CA THR A 68 20.36 1.42 -7.07
C THR A 68 18.89 1.05 -6.89
N PRO A 69 18.11 1.85 -6.13
CA PRO A 69 16.69 1.59 -5.95
C PRO A 69 15.94 1.62 -7.28
N THR A 70 15.00 0.71 -7.43
CA THR A 70 14.03 0.70 -8.53
C THR A 70 13.00 1.82 -8.36
N ALA A 71 12.25 2.13 -9.42
CA ALA A 71 11.16 3.12 -9.34
C ALA A 71 10.13 2.75 -8.25
N ASP A 72 9.80 1.46 -8.11
CA ASP A 72 8.89 0.97 -7.09
C ASP A 72 9.47 1.08 -5.68
N GLU A 73 10.78 0.94 -5.50
CA GLU A 73 11.40 1.14 -4.18
C GLU A 73 11.46 2.62 -3.81
N LEU A 74 11.66 3.51 -4.79
CA LEU A 74 11.62 4.95 -4.57
C LEU A 74 10.19 5.44 -4.32
N SER A 75 9.18 4.83 -4.93
CA SER A 75 7.78 5.24 -4.80
C SER A 75 6.85 4.02 -4.74
N PRO A 76 6.85 3.30 -3.60
CA PRO A 76 6.09 2.06 -3.49
C PRO A 76 4.59 2.30 -3.70
N PRO A 77 3.90 1.37 -4.39
CA PRO A 77 2.47 1.49 -4.64
C PRO A 77 1.63 1.38 -3.35
N THR A 78 2.17 0.79 -2.28
CA THR A 78 1.49 0.54 -1.00
C THR A 78 2.41 0.81 0.18
N GLU A 79 1.87 1.23 1.32
CA GLU A 79 2.64 1.29 2.59
C GLU A 79 3.08 -0.08 3.07
N ARG A 80 2.21 -1.08 2.87
CA ARG A 80 2.51 -2.47 3.24
C ARG A 80 3.03 -3.24 2.03
N PRO A 81 4.02 -4.14 2.19
CA PRO A 81 4.45 -4.98 1.09
C PRO A 81 3.28 -5.84 0.61
N VAL A 82 3.11 -5.95 -0.71
CA VAL A 82 2.13 -6.85 -1.31
C VAL A 82 2.55 -8.28 -0.99
N ALA A 83 1.63 -9.09 -0.45
CA ALA A 83 1.90 -10.50 -0.18
C ALA A 83 2.13 -11.27 -1.49
N LYS A 84 2.76 -12.44 -1.38
CA LYS A 84 2.76 -13.42 -2.47
C LYS A 84 1.29 -13.69 -2.86
N PRO A 85 0.90 -13.48 -4.13
CA PRO A 85 -0.49 -13.68 -4.56
C PRO A 85 -0.94 -15.14 -4.37
N ASP A 86 -2.22 -15.30 -4.03
CA ASP A 86 -2.92 -16.60 -4.07
C ASP A 86 -2.90 -17.17 -5.51
N GLU A 87 -2.84 -18.49 -5.65
CA GLU A 87 -2.78 -19.16 -6.96
C GLU A 87 -3.97 -18.81 -7.86
N ARG A 88 -5.15 -18.58 -7.26
CA ARG A 88 -6.34 -18.13 -7.98
C ARG A 88 -6.17 -16.77 -8.63
N CYS A 89 -5.17 -15.99 -8.22
CA CYS A 89 -4.88 -14.67 -8.80
C CYS A 89 -3.91 -14.71 -10.00
N LEU A 90 -3.37 -15.89 -10.35
CA LEU A 90 -2.31 -15.99 -11.35
C LEU A 90 -2.81 -16.02 -12.80
N THR A 91 -4.12 -16.16 -13.03
CA THR A 91 -4.71 -16.24 -14.37
C THR A 91 -5.90 -15.30 -14.53
N GLY A 92 -5.98 -14.68 -15.71
CA GLY A 92 -7.01 -13.74 -16.07
C GLY A 92 -6.88 -12.42 -15.32
N ARG A 93 -8.00 -11.70 -15.22
CA ARG A 93 -8.11 -10.38 -14.63
C ARG A 93 -8.73 -10.48 -13.25
N VAL A 94 -8.01 -10.05 -12.21
CA VAL A 94 -8.37 -10.34 -10.83
C VAL A 94 -7.97 -9.26 -9.84
N LEU A 95 -8.91 -8.89 -8.97
CA LEU A 95 -8.66 -8.13 -7.75
C LEU A 95 -8.24 -9.11 -6.65
N CYS A 96 -6.95 -9.24 -6.42
CA CYS A 96 -6.35 -10.15 -5.45
C CYS A 96 -6.19 -9.45 -4.10
N ILE A 97 -6.97 -9.85 -3.09
CA ILE A 97 -7.13 -9.11 -1.82
C ILE A 97 -6.66 -9.98 -0.65
N SER A 98 -5.50 -9.66 -0.09
CA SER A 98 -4.98 -10.34 1.11
C SER A 98 -5.33 -9.58 2.38
N LYS A 99 -6.02 -10.27 3.29
CA LYS A 99 -6.33 -9.79 4.64
C LYS A 99 -5.08 -9.75 5.53
N LYS A 100 -4.10 -10.63 5.29
CA LYS A 100 -2.82 -10.67 6.02
C LYS A 100 -1.95 -9.45 5.72
N SER A 101 -1.69 -9.14 4.44
CA SER A 101 -0.89 -7.96 4.09
C SER A 101 -1.70 -6.67 4.09
N ARG A 102 -3.04 -6.75 4.12
CA ARG A 102 -3.94 -5.59 3.98
C ARG A 102 -3.70 -4.82 2.69
N THR A 103 -3.55 -5.58 1.60
CA THR A 103 -3.30 -5.04 0.25
C THR A 103 -4.27 -5.64 -0.75
N LEU A 104 -4.71 -4.81 -1.69
CA LEU A 104 -5.35 -5.25 -2.93
C LEU A 104 -4.35 -5.09 -4.07
N ALA A 105 -4.08 -6.18 -4.77
CA ALA A 105 -3.33 -6.19 -6.02
C ALA A 105 -4.29 -6.40 -7.19
N TRP A 106 -4.31 -5.45 -8.12
CA TRP A 106 -4.94 -5.63 -9.43
C TRP A 106 -3.99 -6.40 -10.32
N MET A 107 -4.40 -7.58 -10.75
CA MET A 107 -3.55 -8.51 -11.48
C MET A 107 -4.14 -8.89 -12.82
N ILE A 108 -3.26 -9.03 -13.81
CA ILE A 108 -3.57 -9.54 -15.15
C ILE A 108 -2.52 -10.60 -15.47
N ASP A 109 -2.98 -11.85 -15.61
CA ASP A 109 -2.17 -13.01 -15.98
C ASP A 109 -0.88 -13.13 -15.15
N GLY A 110 -1.05 -13.09 -13.82
CA GLY A 110 0.04 -13.29 -12.85
C GLY A 110 0.91 -12.06 -12.60
N ARG A 111 0.70 -10.97 -13.33
CA ARG A 111 1.43 -9.71 -13.13
C ARG A 111 0.61 -8.73 -12.30
N VAL A 112 1.25 -8.12 -11.31
CA VAL A 112 0.67 -7.00 -10.55
C VAL A 112 0.71 -5.75 -11.42
N VAL A 113 -0.46 -5.22 -11.76
CA VAL A 113 -0.62 -3.99 -12.55
C VAL A 113 -0.70 -2.76 -11.63
N SER A 114 -1.35 -2.91 -10.48
CA SER A 114 -1.43 -1.87 -9.45
C SER A 114 -1.64 -2.52 -8.09
N ALA A 115 -1.18 -1.87 -7.04
CA ALA A 115 -1.43 -2.29 -5.67
C ALA A 115 -1.84 -1.10 -4.80
N MET A 116 -2.71 -1.36 -3.83
CA MET A 116 -3.21 -0.35 -2.90
C MET A 116 -3.40 -0.92 -1.49
N ASP A 117 -3.19 -0.06 -0.49
CA ASP A 117 -3.51 -0.36 0.91
C ASP A 117 -5.04 -0.48 1.04
N VAL A 118 -5.50 -1.51 1.75
CA VAL A 118 -6.93 -1.74 2.00
C VAL A 118 -7.25 -2.00 3.47
N ARG A 119 -8.47 -1.67 3.86
CA ARG A 119 -9.01 -1.92 5.20
C ARG A 119 -10.34 -2.67 5.09
N PHE A 120 -10.56 -3.60 5.99
CA PHE A 120 -11.66 -4.58 5.93
C PHE A 120 -12.75 -4.32 6.96
N GLY A 121 -13.80 -5.14 6.87
CA GLY A 121 -14.85 -5.22 7.85
C GLY A 121 -14.36 -5.56 9.25
N SER A 122 -15.08 -5.09 10.27
CA SER A 122 -14.85 -5.49 11.66
C SER A 122 -15.18 -6.97 11.87
N GLU A 123 -14.86 -7.51 13.05
CA GLU A 123 -15.24 -8.86 13.44
C GLU A 123 -16.76 -9.08 13.39
N TYR A 124 -17.55 -8.05 13.67
CA TYR A 124 -19.01 -8.10 13.64
C TYR A 124 -19.61 -8.00 12.23
N THR A 125 -18.85 -7.47 11.27
CA THR A 125 -19.28 -7.28 9.88
C THR A 125 -18.14 -7.66 8.92
N PRO A 126 -17.68 -8.92 8.94
CA PRO A 126 -16.45 -9.29 8.29
C PRO A 126 -16.56 -9.21 6.76
N THR A 127 -15.47 -8.77 6.12
CA THR A 127 -15.31 -8.95 4.68
C THR A 127 -15.23 -10.44 4.38
N ARG A 128 -16.15 -10.91 3.52
CA ARG A 128 -16.28 -12.33 3.16
C ARG A 128 -15.07 -12.79 2.35
N GLU A 129 -14.66 -14.02 2.61
CA GLU A 129 -13.58 -14.71 1.92
C GLU A 129 -14.13 -15.57 0.80
N GLY A 130 -13.32 -15.83 -0.23
CA GLY A 130 -13.71 -16.66 -1.36
C GLY A 130 -13.36 -16.06 -2.71
N GLU A 131 -13.90 -16.69 -3.74
CA GLU A 131 -13.83 -16.22 -5.12
C GLU A 131 -15.18 -15.65 -5.54
N PHE A 132 -15.15 -14.45 -6.08
CA PHE A 132 -16.32 -13.69 -6.51
C PHE A 132 -16.05 -13.08 -7.88
N LYS A 133 -17.04 -12.34 -8.38
CA LYS A 133 -16.91 -11.50 -9.57
C LYS A 133 -17.46 -10.12 -9.27
N VAL A 134 -16.85 -9.10 -9.86
CA VAL A 134 -17.47 -7.78 -9.90
C VAL A 134 -18.76 -7.92 -10.69
N PHE A 135 -19.90 -7.65 -10.05
CA PHE A 135 -21.21 -7.79 -10.69
C PHE A 135 -21.87 -6.44 -10.97
N TRP A 136 -21.39 -5.37 -10.32
CA TRP A 136 -21.88 -4.03 -10.54
C TRP A 136 -20.84 -2.99 -10.14
N LYS A 137 -20.86 -1.87 -10.87
CA LYS A 137 -19.97 -0.73 -10.67
C LYS A 137 -20.77 0.54 -10.54
N SER A 138 -20.41 1.38 -9.57
CA SER A 138 -21.02 2.71 -9.40
C SER A 138 -19.97 3.73 -9.00
N ARG A 139 -19.78 4.76 -9.83
CA ARG A 139 -18.72 5.76 -9.63
C ARG A 139 -19.01 6.67 -8.42
N ASP A 140 -20.26 7.06 -8.24
CA ASP A 140 -20.68 8.01 -7.19
C ASP A 140 -21.74 7.37 -6.29
N HIS A 141 -21.48 6.13 -5.85
CA HIS A 141 -22.43 5.40 -4.99
C HIS A 141 -22.57 6.06 -3.62
N VAL A 142 -23.78 6.03 -3.06
CA VAL A 142 -24.07 6.37 -1.68
C VAL A 142 -24.80 5.18 -1.06
N SER A 143 -24.27 4.65 0.06
CA SER A 143 -24.89 3.53 0.74
C SER A 143 -26.22 3.97 1.36
N THR A 144 -27.32 3.28 1.01
CA THR A 144 -28.63 3.52 1.63
C THR A 144 -28.71 3.01 3.06
N LEU A 145 -27.84 2.07 3.46
CA LEU A 145 -27.82 1.49 4.81
C LEU A 145 -27.04 2.36 5.81
N TYR A 146 -26.01 3.05 5.33
CA TYR A 146 -25.07 3.82 6.17
C TYR A 146 -25.03 5.31 5.86
N ASP A 147 -25.83 5.77 4.89
CA ASP A 147 -25.88 7.15 4.39
C ASP A 147 -24.49 7.76 4.15
N THR A 148 -23.60 6.94 3.60
CA THR A 148 -22.18 7.28 3.46
C THR A 148 -21.76 7.15 1.99
N PRO A 149 -21.06 8.15 1.42
CA PRO A 149 -20.50 8.04 0.09
C PRO A 149 -19.51 6.87 -0.04
N MET A 150 -19.65 6.09 -1.10
CA MET A 150 -18.76 5.01 -1.50
C MET A 150 -18.26 5.23 -2.93
N PRO A 151 -17.40 6.22 -3.18
CA PRO A 151 -16.94 6.51 -4.53
C PRO A 151 -16.15 5.35 -5.14
N TYR A 152 -16.31 5.14 -6.44
CA TYR A 152 -15.67 4.09 -7.23
C TYR A 152 -15.97 2.68 -6.72
N ALA A 153 -17.23 2.43 -6.34
CA ALA A 153 -17.66 1.15 -5.80
C ALA A 153 -17.66 0.05 -6.87
N LEU A 154 -16.94 -1.04 -6.58
CA LEU A 154 -16.89 -2.29 -7.33
C LEU A 154 -17.52 -3.39 -6.47
N PHE A 155 -18.80 -3.67 -6.68
CA PHE A 155 -19.55 -4.65 -5.88
C PHE A 155 -19.23 -6.07 -6.31
N PHE A 156 -18.96 -6.93 -5.33
CA PHE A 156 -18.55 -8.32 -5.58
C PHE A 156 -19.29 -9.36 -4.75
N SER A 157 -19.90 -9.00 -3.61
CA SER A 157 -20.65 -9.96 -2.80
C SER A 157 -21.78 -9.30 -1.99
N GLY A 158 -23.02 -9.37 -2.48
CA GLY A 158 -24.25 -9.07 -1.70
C GLY A 158 -24.17 -7.78 -0.86
N GLY A 159 -23.70 -6.70 -1.47
CA GLY A 159 -23.49 -5.38 -0.83
C GLY A 159 -22.04 -5.05 -0.47
N GLN A 160 -21.15 -6.04 -0.38
CA GLN A 160 -19.72 -5.78 -0.20
C GLN A 160 -19.06 -5.32 -1.50
N ALA A 161 -18.30 -4.23 -1.41
CA ALA A 161 -17.60 -3.61 -2.53
C ALA A 161 -16.17 -3.21 -2.17
N VAL A 162 -15.32 -3.13 -3.19
CA VAL A 162 -14.09 -2.33 -3.11
C VAL A 162 -14.47 -0.87 -3.43
N HIS A 163 -14.08 0.09 -2.59
CA HIS A 163 -14.38 1.51 -2.85
C HIS A 163 -13.44 2.46 -2.09
N TYR A 164 -13.42 3.73 -2.48
CA TYR A 164 -12.70 4.78 -1.74
C TYR A 164 -13.33 5.05 -0.38
N SER A 165 -12.51 5.23 0.65
CA SER A 165 -12.97 5.67 1.98
C SER A 165 -12.15 6.88 2.43
N ALA A 166 -12.82 8.02 2.59
CA ALA A 166 -12.21 9.23 3.16
C ALA A 166 -11.77 9.02 4.60
N ASP A 167 -12.53 8.24 5.38
CA ASP A 167 -12.15 7.86 6.73
C ASP A 167 -10.86 7.03 6.75
N PHE A 168 -10.73 6.03 5.86
CA PHE A 168 -9.48 5.27 5.79
C PHE A 168 -8.30 6.13 5.34
N ALA A 169 -8.54 7.10 4.45
CA ALA A 169 -7.52 8.06 4.04
C ALA A 169 -7.04 8.96 5.18
N ALA A 170 -7.94 9.40 6.06
CA ALA A 170 -7.61 10.26 7.20
C ALA A 170 -7.04 9.49 8.39
N ASN A 171 -7.67 8.37 8.76
CA ASN A 171 -7.47 7.67 10.03
C ASN A 171 -6.68 6.36 9.90
N GLY A 172 -6.38 5.94 8.67
CA GLY A 172 -5.65 4.70 8.42
C GLY A 172 -6.32 3.49 9.08
N TYR A 173 -5.50 2.63 9.70
CA TYR A 173 -5.97 1.38 10.29
C TYR A 173 -6.62 1.54 11.69
N GLY A 174 -6.84 2.76 12.18
CA GLY A 174 -7.49 3.05 13.47
C GLY A 174 -9.00 2.81 13.50
N GLY A 175 -9.54 2.01 12.57
CA GLY A 175 -10.96 1.74 12.41
C GLY A 175 -11.21 0.52 11.53
N ALA A 176 -12.46 0.30 11.16
CA ALA A 176 -12.88 -0.79 10.28
C ALA A 176 -14.01 -0.34 9.34
N SER A 177 -14.24 -1.09 8.27
CA SER A 177 -15.45 -0.94 7.47
C SER A 177 -16.60 -1.80 8.04
N HIS A 178 -17.76 -1.75 7.39
CA HIS A 178 -18.89 -2.65 7.66
C HIS A 178 -18.96 -3.82 6.66
N GLY A 179 -17.79 -4.35 6.28
CA GLY A 179 -17.65 -5.51 5.38
C GLY A 179 -17.06 -5.18 4.01
N CYS A 180 -17.12 -3.92 3.58
CA CYS A 180 -16.48 -3.47 2.35
C CYS A 180 -14.94 -3.49 2.44
N VAL A 181 -14.29 -3.46 1.27
CA VAL A 181 -12.84 -3.28 1.15
C VAL A 181 -12.57 -1.81 0.88
N ASN A 182 -12.17 -1.08 1.91
CA ASN A 182 -11.88 0.35 1.82
C ASN A 182 -10.49 0.58 1.24
N VAL A 183 -10.38 1.46 0.25
CA VAL A 183 -9.10 1.95 -0.30
C VAL A 183 -8.89 3.39 0.12
N ARG A 184 -7.68 3.74 0.57
CA ARG A 184 -7.34 5.11 0.98
C ARG A 184 -6.78 5.98 -0.15
N ASP A 185 -6.21 5.37 -1.18
CA ASP A 185 -5.65 6.10 -2.32
C ASP A 185 -6.74 6.33 -3.38
N ARG A 186 -7.33 7.54 -3.36
CA ARG A 186 -8.44 7.91 -4.26
C ARG A 186 -8.03 7.81 -5.74
N LYS A 187 -6.80 8.19 -6.09
CA LYS A 187 -6.33 8.18 -7.48
C LYS A 187 -6.18 6.75 -7.98
N LYS A 188 -5.60 5.86 -7.15
CA LYS A 188 -5.45 4.45 -7.52
C LYS A 188 -6.79 3.73 -7.67
N VAL A 189 -7.75 3.93 -6.77
CA VAL A 189 -9.06 3.27 -6.90
C VAL A 189 -9.86 3.83 -8.09
N ALA A 190 -9.73 5.11 -8.42
CA ALA A 190 -10.31 5.67 -9.64
C ALA A 190 -9.72 5.01 -10.91
N ALA A 191 -8.39 4.92 -10.99
CA ALA A 191 -7.71 4.25 -12.11
C ALA A 191 -8.02 2.75 -12.19
N LEU A 192 -8.19 2.08 -11.04
CA LEU A 192 -8.66 0.70 -10.98
C LEU A 192 -10.09 0.58 -11.52
N PHE A 193 -10.98 1.46 -11.08
CA PHE A 193 -12.38 1.46 -11.51
C PHE A 193 -12.52 1.61 -13.02
N ASP A 194 -11.70 2.46 -13.65
CA ASP A 194 -11.72 2.65 -15.10
C ASP A 194 -11.23 1.41 -15.87
N GLN A 195 -10.37 0.59 -15.26
CA GLN A 195 -9.86 -0.65 -15.87
C GLN A 195 -10.77 -1.85 -15.65
N VAL A 196 -11.33 -2.02 -14.45
CA VAL A 196 -12.13 -3.18 -14.05
C VAL A 196 -13.43 -3.23 -14.83
N LYS A 197 -13.87 -4.44 -15.19
CA LYS A 197 -15.13 -4.71 -15.89
C LYS A 197 -16.03 -5.60 -15.05
N ASP A 198 -17.32 -5.56 -15.32
CA ASP A 198 -18.23 -6.57 -14.80
C ASP A 198 -17.77 -7.95 -15.28
N GLY A 199 -17.77 -8.92 -14.37
CA GLY A 199 -17.23 -10.27 -14.58
C GLY A 199 -15.76 -10.44 -14.20
N ASP A 200 -14.97 -9.36 -14.00
CA ASP A 200 -13.59 -9.48 -13.50
C ASP A 200 -13.60 -10.15 -12.11
N LYS A 201 -12.65 -11.05 -11.88
CA LYS A 201 -12.61 -11.89 -10.68
C LYS A 201 -12.20 -11.08 -9.45
N VAL A 202 -12.72 -11.46 -8.29
CA VAL A 202 -12.28 -10.93 -6.99
C VAL A 202 -11.94 -12.11 -6.09
N VAL A 203 -10.73 -12.15 -5.57
CA VAL A 203 -10.30 -13.20 -4.64
C VAL A 203 -9.95 -12.54 -3.31
N VAL A 204 -10.65 -12.92 -2.25
CA VAL A 204 -10.39 -12.46 -0.87
C VAL A 204 -9.90 -13.62 -0.03
N TYR A 205 -8.73 -13.47 0.58
CA TYR A 205 -8.03 -14.53 1.34
C TYR A 205 -7.20 -13.95 2.48
N TRP A 206 -6.70 -14.83 3.36
CA TRP A 206 -5.73 -14.46 4.40
C TRP A 206 -4.30 -14.48 3.86
#